data_AF-A0A519QRA0-F1
#
_entry.id   AF-A0A519QRA0-F1
#
_cell.length_a   1.000
_cell.length_b   1.000
_cell.length_c   1.000
_cell.angle_alpha   90.00
_cell.angle_beta   90.00
_cell.angle_gamma   90.00
#
_symmetry.space_group_name_H-M   'P 1'
#
loop_
_entity.id
_entity.type
_entity.pdbx_description
1 polymer ?
#
loop_
_entity_poly.entity_id
_entity_poly.type
_entity_poly.pdbx_seq_one_letter_code
_entity_poly.pdbx_strand_id
1 'polypeptide(L)'
;MINFHIVSVNNQLFILGNIPVIDQGFKLSTTFAVYSLSDNFNLQEVYRGGTINDPIDFVVKNALPYGSNILLATGISEYRLYDPAENKIHQVYNRNSISNMYFGGFFTYNNKFHLNADIGFTSYKIYELSILKGR
;
A
#
# COMPACT_ATOMS: atom_id res chain seq x y z
N MET A 1 0.63 14.82 -7.06
CA MET A 1 1.34 14.87 -5.77
C MET A 1 2.02 13.51 -5.59
N ILE A 2 3.32 13.47 -5.31
CA ILE A 2 4.02 12.20 -5.07
C ILE A 2 3.70 11.81 -3.62
N ASN A 3 2.91 10.75 -3.44
CA ASN A 3 2.52 10.26 -2.12
C ASN A 3 3.38 9.04 -1.80
N PHE A 4 4.35 9.22 -0.92
CA PHE A 4 5.11 8.12 -0.34
C PHE A 4 4.55 7.75 1.03
N HIS A 5 4.56 6.46 1.31
CA HIS A 5 4.29 5.91 2.63
C HIS A 5 5.56 5.28 3.16
N ILE A 6 5.77 5.43 4.46
CA ILE A 6 6.90 4.81 5.17
C ILE A 6 6.31 3.78 6.11
N VAL A 7 6.75 2.52 5.98
CA VAL A 7 6.25 1.40 6.78
C VAL A 7 7.43 0.56 7.25
N SER A 8 7.42 0.14 8.50
CA SER A 8 8.40 -0.81 9.02
C SER A 8 7.78 -2.19 9.22
N VAL A 9 8.43 -3.23 8.68
CA VAL A 9 8.03 -4.63 8.85
C VAL A 9 9.29 -5.44 9.15
N ASN A 10 9.24 -6.30 10.16
CA ASN A 10 10.37 -7.14 10.59
C ASN A 10 11.68 -6.35 10.79
N ASN A 11 11.60 -5.19 11.44
CA ASN A 11 12.73 -4.27 11.67
C ASN A 11 13.39 -3.69 10.41
N GLN A 12 12.80 -3.89 9.23
CA GLN A 12 13.24 -3.25 8.00
C GLN A 12 12.30 -2.09 7.66
N LEU A 13 12.85 -0.96 7.22
CA LEU A 13 12.07 0.20 6.80
C LEU A 13 11.86 0.16 5.28
N PHE A 14 10.63 0.41 4.86
CA PHE A 14 10.23 0.48 3.46
C PHE A 14 9.66 1.85 3.15
N ILE A 15 9.97 2.36 1.96
CA ILE A 15 9.35 3.53 1.36
C ILE A 15 8.64 3.07 0.10
N LEU A 16 7.36 3.39 -0.03
CA LEU A 16 6.54 2.91 -1.14
C LEU A 16 5.67 4.02 -1.70
N GLY A 17 5.49 4.02 -3.02
CA GLY A 17 4.70 5.05 -3.70
C GLY A 17 4.99 5.11 -5.19
N ASN A 18 4.37 6.08 -5.85
CA ASN A 18 4.51 6.28 -7.28
C ASN A 18 5.77 7.08 -7.61
N ILE A 19 6.59 6.54 -8.50
CA ILE A 19 7.78 7.20 -9.04
C ILE A 19 7.60 7.49 -10.52
N PRO A 20 8.30 8.49 -11.08
CA PRO A 20 8.27 8.74 -12.52
C PRO A 20 8.92 7.58 -13.29
N VAL A 21 8.33 7.26 -14.45
CA VAL A 21 9.01 6.49 -15.50
C VAL A 21 9.63 7.50 -16.44
N ILE A 22 10.96 7.43 -16.58
CA ILE A 22 11.75 8.36 -17.39
C ILE A 22 12.38 7.59 -18.54
N ASP A 23 12.22 8.12 -19.76
CA ASP A 23 12.91 7.64 -20.95
C ASP A 23 13.61 8.83 -21.63
N GLN A 24 14.89 8.67 -21.95
CA GLN A 24 15.73 9.70 -22.58
C GLN A 24 15.68 11.09 -21.88
N GLY A 25 15.51 11.11 -20.56
CA GLY A 25 15.42 12.34 -19.77
C GLY A 25 14.02 12.96 -19.69
N PHE A 26 13.02 12.37 -20.34
CA PHE A 26 11.62 12.81 -20.30
C PHE A 26 10.78 11.91 -19.41
N LYS A 27 9.94 12.51 -18.56
CA LYS A 27 8.93 11.77 -17.79
C LYS A 27 7.80 11.36 -18.73
N LEU A 28 7.63 10.06 -18.94
CA LEU A 28 6.56 9.49 -19.76
C LEU A 28 5.30 9.20 -18.94
N SER A 29 5.47 8.66 -17.73
CA SER A 29 4.37 8.19 -16.88
C SER A 29 4.82 8.05 -15.42
N THR A 30 4.08 7.27 -14.63
CA THR A 30 4.41 6.87 -13.27
C THR A 30 4.22 5.36 -13.08
N THR A 31 4.96 4.78 -12.14
CA THR A 31 4.82 3.38 -11.71
C THR A 31 4.90 3.29 -10.19
N PHE A 32 4.23 2.33 -9.60
CA PHE A 32 4.39 2.03 -8.18
C PHE A 32 5.75 1.34 -7.93
N ALA A 33 6.48 1.80 -6.92
CA ALA A 33 7.73 1.19 -6.51
C ALA A 33 7.80 1.03 -4.99
N VAL A 34 8.62 0.08 -4.56
CA VAL A 34 9.00 -0.12 -3.16
C VAL A 34 10.51 -0.04 -3.06
N TYR A 35 10.97 0.74 -2.10
CA TYR A 35 12.36 0.87 -1.69
C TYR A 35 12.49 0.29 -0.29
N SER A 36 13.55 -0.49 -0.06
CA SER A 36 14.00 -0.80 1.28
C SER A 36 15.11 0.16 1.69
N LEU A 37 15.17 0.48 2.98
CA LEU A 37 16.27 1.25 3.55
C LEU A 37 17.28 0.27 4.15
N SER A 38 18.52 0.34 3.67
CA SER A 38 19.64 -0.40 4.24
C SER A 38 20.13 0.24 5.54
N ASP A 39 20.96 -0.49 6.30
CA ASP A 39 21.57 0.00 7.56
C ASP A 39 22.39 1.29 7.39
N ASN A 40 22.87 1.56 6.17
CA ASN A 40 23.60 2.77 5.82
C ASN A 40 22.71 3.89 5.28
N PHE A 41 21.39 3.82 5.51
CA PHE A 41 20.40 4.78 5.02
C PHE A 41 20.33 4.93 3.49
N ASN A 42 20.83 3.94 2.74
CA ASN A 42 20.69 3.92 1.28
C ASN A 42 19.36 3.28 0.90
N LEU A 43 18.65 3.92 -0.03
CA LEU A 43 17.44 3.39 -0.65
C LEU A 43 17.81 2.39 -1.74
N GLN A 44 17.29 1.18 -1.60
CA GLN A 44 17.40 0.13 -2.61
C GLN A 44 16.01 -0.16 -3.16
N GLU A 45 15.81 0.00 -4.47
CA GLU A 45 14.58 -0.43 -5.13
C GLU A 45 14.48 -1.95 -5.06
N VAL A 46 13.42 -2.44 -4.42
CA VAL A 46 13.15 -3.87 -4.23
C VAL A 46 11.95 -4.34 -5.04
N TYR A 47 11.09 -3.41 -5.46
CA TYR A 47 9.97 -3.70 -6.35
C TYR A 47 9.71 -2.53 -7.29
N ARG A 48 9.37 -2.87 -8.53
CA ARG A 48 8.85 -1.95 -9.54
C ARG A 48 7.62 -2.56 -10.20
N GLY A 49 6.55 -1.78 -10.31
CA GLY A 49 5.31 -2.18 -10.95
C GLY A 49 5.45 -2.19 -12.47
N GLY A 50 5.43 -3.37 -13.07
CA GLY A 50 5.49 -3.53 -14.53
C GLY A 50 6.85 -3.16 -15.11
N THR A 51 6.85 -2.68 -16.36
CA THR A 51 8.07 -2.31 -17.11
C THR A 51 8.04 -0.83 -17.48
N ILE A 52 9.13 -0.32 -18.09
CA ILE A 52 9.16 1.05 -18.64
C ILE A 52 8.06 1.25 -19.70
N ASN A 53 7.80 0.23 -20.51
CA ASN A 53 6.84 0.27 -21.61
C ASN A 53 5.41 -0.10 -21.20
N ASP A 54 5.26 -0.76 -20.04
CA ASP A 54 3.97 -1.19 -19.48
C ASP A 54 4.00 -1.02 -17.95
N PRO A 55 3.94 0.23 -17.46
CA PRO A 55 4.05 0.52 -16.05
C PRO A 55 2.74 0.25 -15.32
N ILE A 56 2.84 -0.36 -14.14
CA ILE A 56 1.69 -0.57 -13.26
C ILE A 56 1.62 0.60 -12.27
N ASP A 57 0.59 1.43 -12.44
CA ASP A 57 0.28 2.53 -11.54
C ASP A 57 -0.97 2.22 -10.70
N PHE A 58 -0.87 2.44 -9.39
CA PHE A 58 -2.01 2.62 -8.52
C PHE A 58 -1.64 3.56 -7.38
N VAL A 59 -2.61 4.35 -6.90
CA VAL A 59 -2.39 5.29 -5.79
C VAL A 59 -2.65 4.59 -4.46
N VAL A 60 -1.60 4.48 -3.63
CA VAL A 60 -1.75 4.03 -2.25
C VAL A 60 -2.29 5.18 -1.40
N LYS A 61 -3.45 4.99 -0.79
CA LYS A 61 -4.07 5.93 0.15
C LYS A 61 -3.52 5.77 1.57
N ASN A 62 -3.14 4.54 1.93
CA ASN A 62 -2.51 4.23 3.21
C ASN A 62 -1.77 2.90 3.11
N ALA A 63 -0.72 2.73 3.90
CA ALA A 63 0.03 1.50 4.01
C ALA A 63 0.41 1.22 5.47
N LEU A 64 0.41 -0.05 5.83
CA LEU A 64 0.61 -0.47 7.22
C LEU A 64 1.13 -1.91 7.33
N PRO A 65 1.81 -2.26 8.44
CA PRO A 65 2.29 -3.61 8.68
C PRO A 65 1.13 -4.60 8.82
N TYR A 66 1.19 -5.74 8.13
CA TYR A 66 0.21 -6.84 8.21
C TYR A 66 0.94 -8.18 8.34
N GLY A 67 1.14 -8.62 9.59
CA GLY A 67 2.02 -9.76 9.86
C GLY A 67 3.45 -9.46 9.37
N SER A 68 4.00 -10.35 8.53
CA SER A 68 5.31 -10.16 7.89
C SER A 68 5.24 -9.39 6.56
N ASN A 69 4.07 -8.87 6.19
CA ASN A 69 3.81 -8.21 4.91
C ASN A 69 3.38 -6.75 5.12
N ILE A 70 3.26 -5.99 4.03
CA ILE A 70 2.72 -4.63 4.04
C ILE A 70 1.37 -4.63 3.35
N LEU A 71 0.32 -4.24 4.08
CA LEU A 71 -1.00 -4.02 3.50
C LEU A 71 -1.04 -2.63 2.87
N LEU A 72 -1.44 -2.58 1.60
CA LEU A 72 -1.62 -1.38 0.81
C LEU A 72 -3.09 -1.20 0.54
N ALA A 73 -3.66 -0.06 0.91
CA ALA A 73 -5.01 0.28 0.52
C ALA A 73 -5.00 1.30 -0.61
N THR A 74 -5.63 0.94 -1.72
CA THR A 74 -5.82 1.83 -2.87
C THR A 74 -7.21 2.45 -2.86
N GLY A 75 -8.14 1.83 -2.13
CA GLY A 75 -9.50 2.29 -1.92
C GLY A 75 -10.12 1.70 -0.64
N ILE A 76 -11.42 1.92 -0.46
CA ILE A 76 -12.15 1.45 0.74
C ILE A 76 -12.35 -0.07 0.72
N SER A 77 -12.47 -0.63 -0.48
CA SER A 77 -12.66 -2.07 -0.70
C SER A 77 -11.53 -2.69 -1.54
N GLU A 78 -10.49 -1.91 -1.85
CA GLU A 78 -9.38 -2.31 -2.73
C GLU A 78 -8.07 -2.32 -1.96
N TYR A 79 -7.52 -3.52 -1.84
CA TYR A 79 -6.33 -3.79 -1.06
C TYR A 79 -5.36 -4.64 -1.85
N ARG A 80 -4.08 -4.44 -1.57
CA ARG A 80 -2.98 -5.22 -2.10
C ARG A 80 -2.05 -5.56 -0.95
N LEU A 81 -1.35 -6.67 -1.05
CA LEU A 81 -0.39 -7.09 -0.04
C LEU A 81 0.99 -7.15 -0.69
N TYR A 82 1.90 -6.29 -0.25
CA TYR A 82 3.30 -6.43 -0.62
C TYR A 82 3.96 -7.44 0.32
N ASP A 83 4.57 -8.47 -0.25
CA ASP A 83 5.35 -9.49 0.45
C ASP A 83 6.85 -9.16 0.32
N PRO A 84 7.52 -8.71 1.39
CA PRO A 84 8.94 -8.40 1.36
C PRO A 84 9.85 -9.61 1.12
N ALA A 85 9.39 -10.82 1.43
CA ALA A 85 10.20 -12.04 1.22
C ALA A 85 10.28 -12.40 -0.26
N GLU A 86 9.19 -12.19 -1.00
CA GLU A 86 9.12 -12.45 -2.44
C GLU A 86 9.40 -11.22 -3.32
N ASN A 87 9.40 -10.01 -2.72
CA ASN A 87 9.36 -8.75 -3.45
C ASN A 87 8.22 -8.71 -4.48
N LYS A 88 7.01 -9.10 -4.05
CA LYS A 88 5.83 -9.16 -4.91
C LYS A 88 4.62 -8.50 -4.29
N ILE A 89 3.68 -8.13 -5.15
CA ILE A 89 2.38 -7.60 -4.75
C ILE A 89 1.32 -8.64 -5.11
N HIS A 90 0.51 -8.99 -4.11
CA HIS A 90 -0.62 -9.89 -4.24
C HIS A 90 -1.91 -9.09 -4.17
N GLN A 91 -2.90 -9.52 -4.95
CA GLN A 91 -4.24 -8.99 -4.84
C GLN A 91 -4.92 -9.53 -3.57
N VAL A 92 -5.61 -8.66 -2.85
CA VAL A 92 -6.42 -9.03 -1.69
C VAL A 92 -7.90 -8.87 -2.06
N TYR A 93 -8.70 -9.87 -1.70
CA TYR A 93 -10.14 -9.84 -1.88
C TYR A 93 -10.82 -9.65 -0.54
N ASN A 94 -11.69 -8.64 -0.46
CA ASN A 94 -12.58 -8.50 0.68
C ASN A 94 -13.83 -9.34 0.47
N ARG A 95 -14.26 -9.99 1.54
CA ARG A 95 -15.53 -10.74 1.55
C ARG A 95 -16.74 -9.81 1.42
N ASN A 96 -16.66 -8.63 2.01
CA ASN A 96 -17.73 -7.64 2.02
C ASN A 96 -17.22 -6.38 1.32
N SER A 97 -17.86 -5.98 0.22
CA SER A 97 -17.64 -4.66 -0.37
C SER A 97 -18.36 -3.63 0.48
N ILE A 98 -17.63 -2.59 0.87
CA ILE A 98 -18.21 -1.45 1.56
C ILE A 98 -18.32 -0.28 0.56
N SER A 99 -19.53 0.22 0.37
CA SER A 99 -19.88 1.31 -0.54
C SER A 99 -20.31 2.56 0.22
N ASN A 100 -20.24 3.73 -0.43
CA ASN A 100 -20.74 5.02 0.09
C ASN A 100 -20.09 5.48 1.40
N MET A 101 -18.78 5.30 1.54
CA MET A 101 -18.01 5.82 2.70
C MET A 101 -16.81 6.63 2.22
N TYR A 102 -16.21 7.40 3.12
CA TYR A 102 -14.95 8.09 2.90
C TYR A 102 -13.80 7.39 3.63
N PHE A 103 -12.65 7.33 2.97
CA PHE A 103 -11.44 6.75 3.53
C PHE A 103 -10.82 7.69 4.57
N GLY A 104 -10.87 7.33 5.86
CA GLY A 104 -10.30 8.10 6.97
C GLY A 104 -8.95 7.57 7.48
N GLY A 105 -8.48 6.43 6.97
CA GLY A 105 -7.23 5.79 7.36
C GLY A 105 -7.43 4.44 8.03
N PHE A 106 -6.33 3.85 8.51
CA PHE A 106 -6.35 2.59 9.24
C PHE A 106 -5.59 2.72 10.54
N PHE A 107 -5.91 1.81 11.45
CA PHE A 107 -5.09 1.54 12.62
C PHE A 107 -5.18 0.06 12.99
N THR A 108 -4.21 -0.39 13.77
CA THR A 108 -4.21 -1.74 14.35
C THR A 108 -4.61 -1.63 15.82
N TYR A 109 -5.57 -2.44 16.25
CA TYR A 109 -5.98 -2.55 17.65
C TYR A 109 -6.32 -4.00 17.99
N ASN A 110 -5.76 -4.51 19.09
CA ASN A 110 -5.92 -5.89 19.55
C ASN A 110 -5.61 -6.94 18.45
N ASN A 111 -4.50 -6.77 17.73
CA ASN A 111 -4.07 -7.61 16.60
C ASN A 111 -5.08 -7.69 15.44
N LYS A 112 -6.00 -6.73 15.35
CA LYS A 112 -6.97 -6.62 14.26
C LYS A 112 -6.82 -5.30 13.53
N PHE A 113 -7.13 -5.32 12.23
CA PHE A 113 -7.09 -4.15 11.37
C PHE A 113 -8.43 -3.46 11.40
N HIS A 114 -8.40 -2.15 11.60
CA HIS A 114 -9.61 -1.33 11.66
C HIS A 114 -9.53 -0.25 10.59
N LEU A 115 -10.53 -0.23 9.71
CA LEU A 115 -10.78 0.86 8.79
C LEU A 115 -11.50 1.96 9.54
N ASN A 116 -10.91 3.14 9.51
CA ASN A 116 -11.58 4.35 9.91
C ASN A 116 -12.31 4.93 8.70
N ALA A 117 -13.64 4.91 8.73
CA ALA A 117 -14.47 5.43 7.67
C ALA A 117 -15.30 6.61 8.21
N ASP A 118 -15.45 7.64 7.39
CA ASP A 118 -16.26 8.82 7.71
C ASP A 118 -15.80 9.62 8.94
N ILE A 119 -14.52 9.58 9.32
CA ILE A 119 -13.96 10.57 10.25
C ILE A 119 -14.12 11.96 9.63
N GLY A 120 -14.92 12.80 10.27
CA GLY A 120 -15.27 14.14 9.76
C GLY A 120 -16.61 14.23 9.02
N PHE A 121 -17.35 13.12 8.89
CA PHE A 121 -18.70 13.10 8.33
C PHE A 121 -19.72 12.61 9.39
N THR A 122 -20.87 12.11 8.96
CA THR A 122 -22.05 11.90 9.82
C THR A 122 -21.99 10.66 10.71
N SER A 123 -21.12 9.68 10.42
CA SER A 123 -21.27 8.32 10.98
C SER A 123 -20.18 7.88 11.95
N TYR A 124 -18.95 8.43 11.87
CA TYR A 124 -17.78 8.06 12.71
C TYR A 124 -17.62 6.55 12.91
N LYS A 125 -17.83 5.76 11.85
CA LYS A 125 -17.85 4.30 11.93
C LYS A 125 -16.46 3.70 11.76
N ILE A 126 -16.14 2.75 12.63
CA ILE A 126 -14.92 1.96 12.58
C ILE A 126 -15.30 0.53 12.20
N TYR A 127 -14.63 -0.02 11.18
CA TYR A 127 -14.89 -1.37 10.69
C TYR A 127 -13.68 -2.27 10.92
N GLU A 128 -13.90 -3.40 11.58
CA GLU A 128 -12.91 -4.46 11.63
C GLU A 128 -12.77 -5.13 10.25
N LEU A 129 -11.54 -5.20 9.74
CA LEU A 129 -11.23 -5.83 8.47
C LEU A 129 -10.68 -7.23 8.70
N SER A 130 -11.26 -8.20 7.99
CA SER A 130 -10.73 -9.56 7.87
C SER A 130 -10.24 -9.77 6.44
N ILE A 131 -8.93 -9.84 6.27
CA ILE A 131 -8.30 -10.13 4.98
C ILE A 131 -8.13 -11.63 4.84
N LEU A 132 -8.85 -12.22 3.89
CA LEU A 132 -8.62 -13.59 3.48
C LEU A 132 -7.43 -13.59 2.51
N LYS A 133 -6.36 -14.30 2.84
CA LYS A 133 -5.31 -14.61 1.86
C LYS A 133 -5.99 -15.35 0.70
N GLY A 134 -5.87 -14.82 -0.52
CA GLY A 134 -6.31 -15.52 -1.72
C GLY A 134 -5.62 -16.88 -1.77
N ARG A 135 -6.38 -17.92 -2.13
CA ARG A 135 -5.85 -19.26 -2.40
C ARG A 135 -4.93 -19.23 -3.61
#